data_AF-A0A3M2AZ09-F1
#
_entry.id   AF-A0A3M2AZ09-F1
#
_cell.length_a   1.000
_cell.length_b   1.000
_cell.length_c   1.000
_cell.angle_alpha   90.00
_cell.angle_beta   90.00
_cell.angle_gamma   90.00
#
_symmetry.space_group_name_H-M   'P 1'
#
loop_
_entity.id
_entity.type
_entity.pdbx_description
1 polymer ?
#
loop_
_entity_poly.entity_id
_entity_poly.type
_entity_poly.pdbx_seq_one_letter_code
_entity_poly.pdbx_strand_id
1 'polypeptide(L)'
;MRRTWATRTAYLGAVSTLVVGLLYPLGAARAYAQLVQLPRIAVLDFENKSGYGGASIARAATDAVASEYQKSGKYEVLARGEVEQQLKDLDLAPPLTKTGYLRLGRALQTESIITGEVNAVTFVGSPKQAQVVITVRVIDIASGEPINGAVATGYSNRRPGYTGDDDTLVQEAIRNAAFEAVRTINNYTIPEATILTTRAGKEVLLNRGIRGGLQPGMEMIVVRRGEEVGRIRITQVSDSDAVGEIIDFGRGIQSEDRARAVYRVPTVQVRAGKVTTEHPRRRGEGNKLLRSLGPILVIGLIAFGVARASSGGNTPVQQVVAEAGADGNFEPFVRVSWKTTLFAKSASDTIQWQIFRSDFIGTDGNGNLRPVGVTPGNQNFFIDTTVPRTFNYASLPREGSEDLSLEAVDPAPGVAPGRSYTYQIALVYRERIDAEGTQLILFKLSDRVRSGQATVLLPVQLLTPVQRSEDVDPKDVRFSWLAAEGANAYRVEVSTDPTFNDRNRTFTSAEILSTAVGGSPVSTERINLETALLNRLGLTGQRVTLYWRVGARNLGDNPGPIPGPGGLRYVWSRPFEFTTQELPPSP
;
A
#
# COMPACT_ATOMS: atom_id res chain seq x y z
N MET A 1 -58.16 68.17 -44.12
CA MET A 1 -58.76 68.81 -42.92
C MET A 1 -57.90 68.49 -41.70
N ARG A 2 -57.51 69.52 -40.92
CA ARG A 2 -56.93 69.52 -39.54
C ARG A 2 -55.67 68.65 -39.30
N ARG A 3 -54.44 69.20 -39.13
CA ARG A 3 -53.87 69.85 -37.91
C ARG A 3 -54.30 69.09 -36.64
N THR A 4 -53.44 68.56 -35.75
CA THR A 4 -52.35 69.22 -35.01
C THR A 4 -51.69 68.15 -34.09
N TRP A 5 -50.35 68.05 -33.98
CA TRP A 5 -49.46 68.57 -32.91
C TRP A 5 -49.62 67.85 -31.55
N ALA A 6 -48.62 67.59 -30.70
CA ALA A 6 -47.19 67.84 -30.55
C ALA A 6 -46.67 66.69 -29.61
N THR A 7 -45.40 66.46 -29.27
CA THR A 7 -44.40 67.41 -28.76
C THR A 7 -43.05 66.68 -28.67
N ARG A 8 -41.98 67.43 -28.96
CA ARG A 8 -40.56 67.11 -28.73
C ARG A 8 -40.30 66.90 -27.22
N THR A 9 -39.28 66.16 -26.77
CA THR A 9 -37.84 66.48 -26.53
C THR A 9 -37.45 65.58 -25.33
N ALA A 10 -36.22 65.17 -25.01
CA ALA A 10 -34.87 65.20 -25.57
C ALA A 10 -33.95 64.40 -24.58
N TYR A 11 -32.69 64.18 -24.99
CA TYR A 11 -31.49 63.77 -24.23
C TYR A 11 -31.29 62.26 -23.97
N LEU A 12 -30.30 61.59 -24.62
CA LEU A 12 -28.82 61.62 -24.51
C LEU A 12 -28.27 60.76 -23.35
N GLY A 13 -27.37 59.83 -23.71
CA GLY A 13 -26.49 59.08 -22.80
C GLY A 13 -26.61 57.56 -23.01
N ALA A 14 -25.93 56.96 -23.99
CA ALA A 14 -24.53 56.49 -23.94
C ALA A 14 -24.36 55.11 -23.28
N VAL A 15 -23.45 54.31 -23.87
CA VAL A 15 -22.81 53.06 -23.38
C VAL A 15 -23.57 51.75 -23.74
N SER A 16 -23.23 51.08 -24.86
CA SER A 16 -22.16 50.07 -25.03
C SER A 16 -22.46 48.78 -24.23
N THR A 17 -22.82 47.62 -24.82
CA THR A 17 -21.90 46.68 -25.48
C THR A 17 -22.67 45.41 -25.92
N LEU A 18 -22.37 44.91 -27.13
CA LEU A 18 -22.31 43.50 -27.56
C LEU A 18 -23.43 42.50 -27.14
N VAL A 19 -24.44 42.36 -28.01
CA VAL A 19 -25.19 41.10 -28.19
C VAL A 19 -24.94 40.63 -29.63
N VAL A 20 -23.92 39.80 -29.81
CA VAL A 20 -23.64 39.08 -31.07
C VAL A 20 -23.28 37.65 -30.74
N GLY A 21 -24.01 36.69 -31.32
CA GLY A 21 -23.50 35.34 -31.55
C GLY A 21 -24.17 34.22 -30.75
N LEU A 22 -25.41 33.88 -31.09
CA LEU A 22 -25.99 32.56 -30.74
C LEU A 22 -26.68 32.02 -31.99
N LEU A 23 -25.92 31.32 -32.83
CA LEU A 23 -26.38 30.35 -33.83
C LEU A 23 -25.15 29.66 -34.45
N TYR A 24 -24.79 28.48 -33.94
CA TYR A 24 -23.99 27.48 -34.66
C TYR A 24 -24.67 26.11 -34.51
N PRO A 25 -24.78 25.31 -35.59
CA PRO A 25 -25.50 24.04 -35.58
C PRO A 25 -24.68 22.93 -34.94
N LEU A 26 -25.39 22.04 -34.25
CA LEU A 26 -24.90 20.79 -33.67
C LEU A 26 -24.40 19.85 -34.78
N GLY A 27 -23.08 19.86 -35.05
CA GLY A 27 -22.41 18.80 -35.76
C GLY A 27 -22.27 17.59 -34.84
N ALA A 28 -22.96 16.49 -35.16
CA ALA A 28 -22.79 15.20 -34.51
C ALA A 28 -21.36 14.69 -34.75
N ALA A 29 -20.51 14.79 -33.73
CA ALA A 29 -19.24 14.09 -33.70
C ALA A 29 -19.53 12.59 -33.57
N ARG A 30 -19.37 11.83 -34.66
CA ARG A 30 -19.24 10.38 -34.58
C ARG A 30 -17.94 10.06 -33.87
N ALA A 31 -18.03 9.62 -32.63
CA ALA A 31 -16.90 9.03 -31.92
C ALA A 31 -16.52 7.72 -32.64
N TYR A 32 -15.38 7.73 -33.33
CA TYR A 32 -14.73 6.48 -33.72
C TYR A 32 -14.25 5.81 -32.43
N ALA A 33 -14.87 4.68 -32.06
CA ALA A 33 -14.36 3.83 -31.00
C ALA A 33 -12.98 3.33 -31.44
N GLN A 34 -11.93 3.89 -30.84
CA GLN A 34 -10.57 3.43 -31.05
C GLN A 34 -10.49 2.01 -30.46
N LEU A 35 -10.34 0.99 -31.31
CA LEU A 35 -10.15 -0.39 -30.86
C LEU A 35 -8.86 -0.44 -30.04
N VAL A 36 -8.97 -0.50 -28.71
CA VAL A 36 -7.82 -0.69 -27.82
C VAL A 36 -7.39 -2.15 -27.96
N GLN A 37 -6.30 -2.40 -28.69
CA GLN A 37 -5.65 -3.72 -28.67
C GLN A 37 -4.99 -3.92 -27.31
N LEU A 38 -5.33 -5.02 -26.64
CA LEU A 38 -4.75 -5.35 -25.34
C LEU A 38 -3.35 -5.95 -25.52
N PRO A 39 -2.38 -5.63 -24.65
CA PRO A 39 -1.06 -6.29 -24.67
C PRO A 39 -1.18 -7.81 -24.54
N ARG A 40 -0.46 -8.54 -25.40
CA ARG A 40 -0.46 -10.02 -25.43
C ARG A 40 0.54 -10.58 -24.42
N ILE A 41 0.09 -11.52 -23.59
CA ILE A 41 0.92 -12.22 -22.60
C ILE A 41 0.78 -13.73 -22.73
N ALA A 42 1.88 -14.45 -22.48
CA ALA A 42 1.87 -15.90 -22.34
C ALA A 42 2.15 -16.29 -20.87
N VAL A 43 1.47 -17.33 -20.37
CA VAL A 43 1.73 -17.90 -19.04
C VAL A 43 2.37 -19.27 -19.24
N LEU A 44 3.60 -19.42 -18.76
CA LEU A 44 4.31 -20.69 -18.74
C LEU A 44 3.86 -21.55 -17.56
N ASP A 45 4.00 -22.86 -17.72
CA ASP A 45 3.76 -23.80 -16.65
C ASP A 45 4.68 -23.52 -15.45
N PHE A 46 4.05 -23.45 -14.28
CA PHE A 46 4.72 -23.19 -13.01
C PHE A 46 5.52 -24.42 -12.59
N GLU A 47 6.66 -24.21 -11.95
CA GLU A 47 7.37 -25.30 -11.29
C GLU A 47 6.73 -25.64 -9.95
N ASN A 48 6.50 -26.92 -9.67
CA ASN A 48 6.10 -27.35 -8.34
C ASN A 48 7.32 -27.67 -7.48
N LYS A 49 7.66 -26.76 -6.55
CA LYS A 49 8.73 -26.96 -5.56
C LYS A 49 8.22 -27.34 -4.18
N SER A 50 6.91 -27.49 -4.02
CA SER A 50 6.27 -27.78 -2.73
C SER A 50 6.39 -29.24 -2.28
N GLY A 51 6.62 -30.17 -3.23
CA GLY A 51 6.60 -31.61 -2.99
C GLY A 51 5.20 -32.23 -2.87
N TYR A 52 4.12 -31.44 -2.97
CA TYR A 52 2.73 -31.90 -2.87
C TYR A 52 2.07 -31.99 -4.25
N GLY A 53 1.28 -33.04 -4.51
CA GLY A 53 0.39 -33.18 -5.69
C GLY A 53 1.05 -33.22 -7.08
N GLY A 54 2.38 -33.14 -7.19
CA GLY A 54 3.10 -33.31 -8.46
C GLY A 54 2.71 -32.30 -9.55
N ALA A 55 2.62 -32.75 -10.80
CA ALA A 55 2.38 -31.88 -11.97
C ALA A 55 0.96 -31.26 -12.02
N SER A 56 -0.02 -31.80 -11.29
CA SER A 56 -1.37 -31.24 -11.26
C SER A 56 -1.41 -29.89 -10.51
N ILE A 57 -0.60 -29.73 -9.47
CA ILE A 57 -0.48 -28.48 -8.69
C ILE A 57 0.17 -27.36 -9.51
N ALA A 58 1.22 -27.70 -10.26
CA ALA A 58 1.83 -26.80 -11.23
C ALA A 58 0.79 -26.29 -12.26
N ARG A 59 0.04 -27.22 -12.85
CA ARG A 59 -1.02 -26.89 -13.82
C ARG A 59 -2.13 -26.04 -13.19
N ALA A 60 -2.60 -26.40 -12.00
CA ALA A 60 -3.62 -25.64 -11.28
C ALA A 60 -3.17 -24.21 -10.96
N ALA A 61 -1.92 -24.00 -10.54
CA ALA A 61 -1.38 -22.67 -10.29
C ALA A 61 -1.25 -21.85 -11.57
N THR A 62 -0.80 -22.48 -12.65
CA THR A 62 -0.69 -21.86 -13.98
C THR A 62 -2.06 -21.41 -14.49
N ASP A 63 -3.07 -22.29 -14.41
CA ASP A 63 -4.44 -21.99 -14.84
C ASP A 63 -5.08 -20.89 -13.98
N ALA A 64 -4.85 -20.94 -12.66
CA ALA A 64 -5.36 -19.91 -11.76
C ALA A 64 -4.75 -18.54 -12.10
N VAL A 65 -3.43 -18.44 -12.28
CA VAL A 65 -2.77 -17.18 -12.63
C VAL A 65 -3.21 -16.67 -14.00
N ALA A 66 -3.28 -17.54 -15.02
CA ALA A 66 -3.78 -17.18 -16.35
C ALA A 66 -5.22 -16.65 -16.29
N SER A 67 -6.09 -17.32 -15.52
CA SER A 67 -7.47 -16.89 -15.32
C SER A 67 -7.55 -15.52 -14.65
N GLU A 68 -6.74 -15.25 -13.62
CA GLU A 68 -6.72 -13.94 -12.95
C GLU A 68 -6.21 -12.81 -13.85
N TYR A 69 -5.22 -13.08 -14.71
CA TYR A 69 -4.81 -12.11 -15.74
C TYR A 69 -5.91 -11.85 -16.76
N GLN A 70 -6.62 -12.88 -17.21
CA GLN A 70 -7.74 -12.73 -18.14
C GLN A 70 -8.90 -11.92 -17.54
N LYS A 71 -9.26 -12.20 -16.28
CA LYS A 71 -10.29 -11.46 -15.53
C LYS A 71 -9.95 -9.98 -15.34
N SER A 72 -8.67 -9.62 -15.32
CA SER A 72 -8.25 -8.22 -15.18
C SER A 72 -8.70 -7.34 -16.35
N GLY A 73 -8.99 -7.93 -17.52
CA GLY A 73 -9.38 -7.21 -18.74
C GLY A 73 -8.27 -6.33 -19.32
N LYS A 74 -7.04 -6.41 -18.80
CA LYS A 74 -5.89 -5.58 -19.21
C LYS A 74 -5.00 -6.26 -20.25
N TYR A 75 -5.15 -7.55 -20.47
CA TYR A 75 -4.24 -8.35 -21.31
C TYR A 75 -5.03 -9.34 -22.17
N GLU A 76 -4.48 -9.63 -23.35
CA GLU A 76 -4.85 -10.81 -24.13
C GLU A 76 -3.96 -11.96 -23.67
N VAL A 77 -4.54 -12.95 -22.96
CA VAL A 77 -3.82 -14.12 -22.47
C VAL A 77 -3.84 -15.21 -23.54
N LEU A 78 -2.67 -15.63 -24.01
CA LEU A 78 -2.57 -16.69 -25.03
C LEU A 78 -3.05 -18.03 -24.49
N ALA A 79 -3.65 -18.83 -25.38
CA ALA A 79 -4.10 -20.17 -25.03
C ALA A 79 -2.89 -21.07 -24.71
N ARG A 80 -2.99 -21.89 -23.67
CA ARG A 80 -1.93 -22.82 -23.26
C ARG A 80 -1.40 -23.67 -24.41
N GLY A 81 -2.29 -24.23 -25.24
CA GLY A 81 -1.90 -25.08 -26.36
C GLY A 81 -1.02 -24.37 -27.40
N GLU A 82 -1.22 -23.06 -27.61
CA GLU A 82 -0.38 -22.23 -28.49
C GLU A 82 1.03 -22.07 -27.91
N VAL A 83 1.12 -21.78 -26.60
CA VAL A 83 2.40 -21.65 -25.88
C VAL A 83 3.18 -22.97 -25.88
N GLU A 84 2.49 -24.08 -25.61
CA GLU A 84 3.08 -25.43 -25.60
C GLU A 84 3.56 -25.87 -26.99
N GLN A 85 2.78 -25.58 -28.03
CA GLN A 85 3.18 -25.88 -29.40
C GLN A 85 4.43 -25.09 -29.78
N GLN A 86 4.46 -23.80 -29.44
CA GLN A 86 5.61 -22.95 -29.78
C GLN A 86 6.87 -23.34 -29.01
N LEU A 87 6.74 -23.80 -27.75
CA LEU A 87 7.86 -24.38 -26.99
C LEU A 87 8.44 -25.61 -27.70
N LYS A 88 7.59 -26.52 -28.19
CA LYS A 88 8.01 -27.71 -28.94
C LYS A 88 8.70 -27.34 -30.24
N ASP A 89 8.13 -26.42 -31.00
CA ASP A 89 8.67 -25.99 -32.30
C ASP A 89 10.05 -25.32 -32.16
N LEU A 90 10.31 -24.67 -31.01
CA LEU A 90 11.58 -24.02 -30.71
C LEU A 90 12.59 -24.94 -29.98
N ASP A 91 12.21 -26.18 -29.68
CA ASP A 91 12.96 -27.13 -28.86
C ASP A 91 13.36 -26.53 -27.49
N LEU A 92 12.38 -25.92 -26.83
CA LEU A 92 12.54 -25.27 -25.52
C LEU A 92 11.75 -26.02 -24.43
N ALA A 93 12.39 -26.21 -23.27
CA ALA A 93 11.77 -26.81 -22.09
C ALA A 93 11.98 -25.91 -20.85
N PRO A 94 10.93 -25.60 -20.07
CA PRO A 94 11.06 -24.90 -18.79
C PRO A 94 11.92 -25.68 -17.77
N PRO A 95 12.66 -25.01 -16.86
CA PRO A 95 12.85 -23.56 -16.76
C PRO A 95 13.65 -22.98 -17.93
N LEU A 96 13.14 -21.88 -18.50
CA LEU A 96 13.82 -21.22 -19.62
C LEU A 96 14.96 -20.34 -19.13
N THR A 97 16.03 -20.29 -19.92
CA THR A 97 17.09 -19.28 -19.80
C THR A 97 16.62 -17.94 -20.37
N LYS A 98 17.38 -16.86 -20.12
CA LYS A 98 17.15 -15.54 -20.73
C LYS A 98 16.94 -15.63 -22.25
N THR A 99 17.81 -16.36 -22.94
CA THR A 99 17.71 -16.60 -24.39
C THR A 99 16.45 -17.38 -24.76
N GLY A 100 16.04 -18.35 -23.93
CA GLY A 100 14.80 -19.10 -24.10
C GLY A 100 13.56 -18.20 -24.06
N TYR A 101 13.46 -17.31 -23.06
CA TYR A 101 12.37 -16.33 -22.96
C TYR A 101 12.30 -15.41 -24.18
N LEU A 102 13.45 -14.88 -24.63
CA LEU A 102 13.53 -14.01 -25.81
C LEU A 102 13.07 -14.73 -27.09
N ARG A 103 13.47 -15.98 -27.30
CA ARG A 103 13.07 -16.78 -28.47
C ARG A 103 11.57 -17.07 -28.45
N LEU A 104 11.05 -17.53 -27.32
CA LEU A 104 9.63 -17.86 -27.18
C LEU A 104 8.74 -16.62 -27.33
N GLY A 105 9.05 -15.53 -26.63
CA GLY A 105 8.23 -14.32 -26.64
C GLY A 105 8.16 -13.65 -28.01
N ARG A 106 9.25 -13.69 -28.79
CA ARG A 106 9.27 -13.19 -30.18
C ARG A 106 8.42 -14.06 -31.10
N ALA A 107 8.50 -15.38 -30.96
CA ALA A 107 7.71 -16.31 -31.76
C ALA A 107 6.20 -16.16 -31.47
N LEU A 108 5.83 -16.01 -30.20
CA LEU A 108 4.45 -15.77 -29.77
C LEU A 108 3.97 -14.33 -29.99
N GLN A 109 4.87 -13.41 -30.35
CA GLN A 109 4.59 -11.97 -30.45
C GLN A 109 3.98 -11.39 -29.16
N THR A 110 4.53 -11.77 -28.00
CA THR A 110 4.11 -11.28 -26.68
C THR A 110 5.09 -10.24 -26.14
N GLU A 111 4.57 -9.25 -25.42
CA GLU A 111 5.40 -8.24 -24.75
C GLU A 111 6.00 -8.76 -23.45
N SER A 112 5.32 -9.70 -22.80
CA SER A 112 5.75 -10.29 -21.53
C SER A 112 5.36 -11.75 -21.41
N ILE A 113 6.19 -12.52 -20.71
CA ILE A 113 5.94 -13.91 -20.32
C ILE A 113 5.79 -13.99 -18.81
N ILE A 114 4.72 -14.62 -18.33
CA ILE A 114 4.50 -14.92 -16.93
C ILE A 114 5.06 -16.30 -16.63
N THR A 115 5.84 -16.41 -15.56
CA THR A 115 6.40 -17.68 -15.07
C THR A 115 6.32 -17.71 -13.55
N GLY A 116 6.41 -18.88 -12.93
CA GLY A 116 6.27 -18.97 -11.49
C GLY A 116 6.58 -20.31 -10.88
N GLU A 117 6.46 -20.36 -9.57
CA GLU A 117 6.77 -21.52 -8.76
C GLU A 117 5.72 -21.66 -7.66
N VAL A 118 5.29 -22.89 -7.39
CA VAL A 118 4.56 -23.24 -6.16
C VAL A 118 5.60 -23.63 -5.12
N ASN A 119 5.88 -22.73 -4.18
CA ASN A 119 6.97 -22.90 -3.22
C ASN A 119 6.58 -23.83 -2.07
N ALA A 120 5.36 -23.71 -1.56
CA ALA A 120 4.89 -24.51 -0.42
C ALA A 120 3.40 -24.78 -0.50
N VAL A 121 3.01 -25.98 -0.05
CA VAL A 121 1.63 -26.38 0.27
C VAL A 121 1.67 -26.94 1.68
N THR A 122 0.97 -26.30 2.62
CA THR A 122 0.95 -26.67 4.03
C THR A 122 -0.48 -26.69 4.55
N PHE A 123 -0.76 -27.47 5.59
CA PHE A 123 -2.05 -27.46 6.27
C PHE A 123 -1.89 -26.88 7.67
N VAL A 124 -2.74 -25.92 8.02
CA VAL A 124 -2.65 -25.16 9.28
C VAL A 124 -4.01 -25.11 9.99
N GLY A 125 -3.97 -24.99 11.32
CA GLY A 125 -5.14 -24.71 12.15
C GLY A 125 -6.06 -25.90 12.47
N SER A 126 -7.04 -25.62 13.33
CA SER A 126 -8.21 -26.47 13.62
C SER A 126 -9.43 -25.53 13.65
N PRO A 127 -10.36 -25.61 12.68
CA PRO A 127 -10.47 -26.60 11.60
C PRO A 127 -9.36 -26.49 10.55
N LYS A 128 -9.06 -27.62 9.89
CA LYS A 128 -7.99 -27.79 8.90
C LYS A 128 -8.16 -26.81 7.74
N GLN A 129 -7.08 -26.12 7.37
CA GLN A 129 -7.03 -25.13 6.30
C GLN A 129 -5.79 -25.35 5.45
N ALA A 130 -5.90 -25.34 4.13
CA ALA A 130 -4.73 -25.36 3.24
C ALA A 130 -4.14 -23.95 3.13
N GLN A 131 -2.82 -23.87 3.11
CA GLN A 131 -2.02 -22.67 2.87
C GLN A 131 -1.07 -22.96 1.71
N VAL A 132 -1.08 -22.09 0.70
CA VAL A 132 -0.24 -22.25 -0.49
C VAL A 132 0.55 -20.97 -0.71
N VAL A 133 1.86 -21.11 -0.95
CA VAL A 133 2.75 -19.99 -1.30
C VAL A 133 3.21 -20.15 -2.73
N ILE A 134 2.96 -19.14 -3.55
CA ILE A 134 3.44 -19.07 -4.93
C ILE A 134 4.32 -17.85 -5.14
N THR A 135 5.27 -17.99 -6.07
CA THR A 135 6.05 -16.89 -6.63
C THR A 135 5.66 -16.72 -8.09
N VAL A 136 5.29 -15.50 -8.49
CA VAL A 136 4.95 -15.15 -9.87
C VAL A 136 5.94 -14.09 -10.35
N ARG A 137 6.43 -14.24 -11.58
CA ARG A 137 7.39 -13.33 -12.23
C ARG A 137 6.86 -12.93 -13.60
N VAL A 138 7.02 -11.65 -13.92
CA VAL A 138 6.73 -11.08 -15.24
C VAL A 138 8.05 -10.82 -15.93
N ILE A 139 8.33 -11.60 -16.97
CA ILE A 139 9.54 -11.50 -17.79
C ILE A 139 9.23 -10.60 -18.98
N ASP A 140 10.04 -9.56 -19.16
CA ASP A 140 9.96 -8.66 -20.29
C ASP A 140 10.67 -9.25 -21.52
N ILE A 141 10.06 -9.23 -22.71
CA ILE A 141 10.64 -9.86 -23.91
C ILE A 141 11.61 -8.95 -24.66
N ALA A 142 11.66 -7.65 -24.35
CA ALA A 142 12.71 -6.79 -24.87
C ALA A 142 14.07 -7.12 -24.21
N SER A 143 14.06 -7.37 -22.90
CA SER A 143 15.28 -7.62 -22.12
C SER A 143 15.52 -9.09 -21.77
N GLY A 144 14.48 -9.91 -21.64
CA GLY A 144 14.54 -11.28 -21.12
C GLY A 144 14.67 -11.36 -19.58
N GLU A 145 14.42 -10.26 -18.88
CA GLU A 145 14.62 -10.11 -17.43
C GLU A 145 13.28 -9.97 -16.69
N PRO A 146 13.22 -10.34 -15.40
CA PRO A 146 12.05 -10.05 -14.57
C PRO A 146 11.92 -8.53 -14.34
N ILE A 147 10.77 -7.98 -14.74
CA ILE A 147 10.40 -6.56 -14.56
C ILE A 147 9.35 -6.34 -13.48
N ASN A 148 8.65 -7.41 -13.09
CA ASN A 148 7.65 -7.39 -12.04
C ASN A 148 7.47 -8.79 -11.46
N GLY A 149 6.77 -8.90 -10.34
CA GLY A 149 6.47 -10.17 -9.71
C GLY A 149 5.82 -9.99 -8.35
N ALA A 150 5.45 -11.11 -7.75
CA ALA A 150 4.93 -11.16 -6.39
C ALA A 150 5.20 -12.53 -5.76
N VAL A 151 5.40 -12.53 -4.45
CA VAL A 151 5.24 -13.73 -3.62
C VAL A 151 3.91 -13.58 -2.90
N ALA A 152 3.00 -14.53 -3.10
CA ALA A 152 1.67 -14.50 -2.53
C ALA A 152 1.39 -15.75 -1.73
N THR A 153 0.65 -15.58 -0.64
CA THR A 153 0.14 -16.68 0.19
C THR A 153 -1.37 -16.70 0.10
N GLY A 154 -1.93 -17.82 -0.36
CA GLY A 154 -3.36 -18.08 -0.36
C GLY A 154 -3.75 -19.10 0.70
N TYR A 155 -4.98 -18.96 1.19
CA TYR A 155 -5.56 -19.89 2.15
C TYR A 155 -6.90 -20.42 1.64
N SER A 156 -7.22 -21.68 1.91
CA SER A 156 -8.58 -22.19 1.68
C SER A 156 -9.55 -21.62 2.71
N ASN A 157 -10.86 -21.66 2.48
CA ASN A 157 -11.82 -21.38 3.54
C ASN A 157 -11.76 -22.42 4.67
N ARG A 158 -12.12 -22.00 5.89
CA ARG A 158 -12.22 -22.88 7.06
C ARG A 158 -13.54 -23.62 7.06
N ARG A 159 -13.50 -24.95 7.17
CA ARG A 159 -14.71 -25.79 7.21
C ARG A 159 -14.67 -26.72 8.44
N PRO A 160 -15.43 -26.41 9.51
CA PRO A 160 -15.56 -27.28 10.68
C PRO A 160 -16.10 -28.66 10.28
N GLY A 161 -15.43 -29.73 10.71
CA GLY A 161 -15.87 -31.11 10.43
C GLY A 161 -15.68 -31.57 8.98
N TYR A 162 -14.88 -30.86 8.16
CA TYR A 162 -14.64 -31.25 6.77
C TYR A 162 -13.90 -32.60 6.68
N THR A 163 -14.54 -33.57 6.02
CA THR A 163 -14.01 -34.91 5.72
C THR A 163 -13.76 -35.12 4.23
N GLY A 164 -13.86 -34.06 3.41
CA GLY A 164 -13.62 -34.13 1.98
C GLY A 164 -12.12 -34.13 1.61
N ASP A 165 -11.85 -34.17 0.32
CA ASP A 165 -10.49 -34.29 -0.22
C ASP A 165 -9.65 -33.03 0.03
N ASP A 166 -8.42 -33.24 0.51
CA ASP A 166 -7.43 -32.19 0.74
C ASP A 166 -7.11 -31.41 -0.54
N ASP A 167 -7.18 -32.07 -1.70
CA ASP A 167 -6.98 -31.44 -3.01
C ASP A 167 -7.96 -30.29 -3.27
N THR A 168 -9.19 -30.38 -2.74
CA THR A 168 -10.17 -29.30 -2.87
C THR A 168 -9.71 -28.04 -2.13
N LEU A 169 -9.20 -28.20 -0.90
CA LEU A 169 -8.69 -27.11 -0.09
C LEU A 169 -7.43 -26.50 -0.75
N VAL A 170 -6.55 -27.34 -1.27
CA VAL A 170 -5.32 -26.90 -1.95
C VAL A 170 -5.65 -26.12 -3.22
N GLN A 171 -6.60 -26.60 -4.04
CA GLN A 171 -7.05 -25.86 -5.23
C GLN A 171 -7.65 -24.50 -4.87
N GLU A 172 -8.42 -24.42 -3.78
CA GLU A 172 -8.99 -23.16 -3.30
C GLU A 172 -7.89 -22.18 -2.84
N ALA A 173 -6.91 -22.68 -2.07
CA ALA A 173 -5.76 -21.89 -1.62
C ALA A 173 -4.88 -21.41 -2.80
N ILE A 174 -4.69 -22.23 -3.84
CA ILE A 174 -3.98 -21.85 -5.08
C ILE A 174 -4.69 -20.68 -5.76
N ARG A 175 -6.01 -20.75 -5.94
CA ARG A 175 -6.79 -19.67 -6.58
C ARG A 175 -6.65 -18.35 -5.80
N ASN A 176 -6.72 -18.41 -4.47
CA ASN A 176 -6.55 -17.23 -3.62
C ASN A 176 -5.12 -16.68 -3.68
N ALA A 177 -4.10 -17.54 -3.75
CA ALA A 177 -2.72 -17.12 -3.92
C ALA A 177 -2.49 -16.45 -5.29
N ALA A 178 -3.08 -17.00 -6.36
CA ALA A 178 -3.03 -16.44 -7.71
C ALA A 178 -3.70 -15.06 -7.78
N PHE A 179 -4.89 -14.92 -7.17
CA PHE A 179 -5.58 -13.63 -7.08
C PHE A 179 -4.71 -12.56 -6.42
N GLU A 180 -4.15 -12.85 -5.25
CA GLU A 180 -3.29 -11.89 -4.54
C GLU A 180 -1.99 -11.58 -5.29
N ALA A 181 -1.38 -12.57 -5.96
CA ALA A 181 -0.20 -12.35 -6.79
C ALA A 181 -0.50 -11.40 -7.97
N VAL A 182 -1.54 -11.71 -8.75
CA VAL A 182 -1.91 -10.91 -9.94
C VAL A 182 -2.41 -9.53 -9.52
N ARG A 183 -3.17 -9.41 -8.43
CA ARG A 183 -3.56 -8.13 -7.85
C ARG A 183 -2.34 -7.29 -7.48
N THR A 184 -1.36 -7.88 -6.80
CA THR A 184 -0.12 -7.20 -6.41
C THR A 184 0.65 -6.72 -7.64
N ILE A 185 0.81 -7.59 -8.63
CA ILE A 185 1.51 -7.28 -9.89
C ILE A 185 0.80 -6.16 -10.65
N ASN A 186 -0.52 -6.23 -10.79
CA ASN A 186 -1.32 -5.24 -11.54
C ASN A 186 -1.40 -3.87 -10.86
N ASN A 187 -1.20 -3.82 -9.54
CA ASN A 187 -1.14 -2.58 -8.77
C ASN A 187 0.28 -2.01 -8.68
N TYR A 188 1.30 -2.79 -9.06
CA TYR A 188 2.69 -2.33 -9.10
C TYR A 188 2.95 -1.57 -10.39
N THR A 189 3.22 -0.27 -10.27
CA THR A 189 3.68 0.55 -11.40
C THR A 189 5.19 0.41 -11.51
N ILE A 190 5.68 -0.18 -12.62
CA ILE A 190 7.11 -0.29 -12.89
C ILE A 190 7.67 1.13 -13.11
N PRO A 191 8.67 1.57 -12.34
CA PRO A 191 9.29 2.85 -12.58
C PRO A 191 9.99 2.88 -13.95
N GLU A 192 9.59 3.83 -14.80
CA GLU A 192 10.19 4.07 -16.12
C GLU A 192 10.67 5.51 -16.24
N ALA A 193 11.73 5.79 -16.97
CA ALA A 193 12.24 7.14 -17.18
C ALA A 193 12.87 7.29 -18.57
N THR A 194 13.05 8.52 -19.04
CA THR A 194 13.76 8.84 -20.28
C THR A 194 15.08 9.51 -19.94
N ILE A 195 16.14 9.09 -20.62
CA ILE A 195 17.47 9.67 -20.49
C ILE A 195 17.48 11.03 -21.18
N LEU A 196 17.75 12.08 -20.44
CA LEU A 196 17.82 13.46 -20.94
C LEU A 196 19.18 13.75 -21.54
N THR A 197 20.25 13.36 -20.83
CA THR A 197 21.62 13.58 -21.27
C THR A 197 22.57 12.61 -20.60
N THR A 198 23.71 12.35 -21.24
CA THR A 198 24.78 11.51 -20.74
C THR A 198 26.00 12.40 -20.46
N ARG A 199 26.43 12.49 -19.20
CA ARG A 199 27.55 13.33 -18.77
C ARG A 199 28.83 12.51 -18.66
N ALA A 200 29.89 13.00 -19.32
CA ALA A 200 31.25 12.46 -19.27
C ALA A 200 31.37 10.94 -19.53
N GLY A 201 30.39 10.35 -20.23
CA GLY A 201 30.33 8.90 -20.46
C GLY A 201 30.33 8.06 -19.18
N LYS A 202 29.80 8.57 -18.06
CA LYS A 202 29.71 7.81 -16.80
C LYS A 202 28.37 7.98 -16.10
N GLU A 203 27.71 9.10 -16.32
CA GLU A 203 26.44 9.42 -15.66
C GLU A 203 25.36 9.72 -16.70
N VAL A 204 24.11 9.44 -16.34
CA VAL A 204 22.91 9.77 -17.10
C VAL A 204 21.98 10.60 -16.23
N LEU A 205 21.38 11.63 -16.81
CA LEU A 205 20.27 12.37 -16.21
C LEU A 205 18.95 11.81 -16.74
N LEU A 206 17.98 11.59 -15.87
CA LEU A 206 16.68 11.04 -16.19
C LEU A 206 15.56 12.05 -15.91
N ASN A 207 14.52 12.05 -16.74
CA ASN A 207 13.36 12.94 -16.63
C ASN A 207 12.35 12.56 -15.54
N ARG A 208 12.74 11.66 -14.63
CA ARG A 208 11.86 11.14 -13.61
C ARG A 208 12.61 11.00 -12.29
N GLY A 209 11.93 11.34 -11.21
CA GLY A 209 12.48 11.32 -9.85
C GLY A 209 11.60 10.49 -8.90
N ILE A 210 11.58 10.88 -7.63
CA ILE A 210 10.85 10.19 -6.56
C ILE A 210 9.35 10.09 -6.88
N ARG A 211 8.75 11.14 -7.44
CA ARG A 211 7.31 11.14 -7.81
C ARG A 211 6.97 10.12 -8.88
N GLY A 212 7.97 9.70 -9.65
CA GLY A 212 7.82 8.68 -10.67
C GLY A 212 8.38 7.31 -10.28
N GLY A 213 8.63 7.10 -8.98
CA GLY A 213 8.99 5.79 -8.44
C GLY A 213 10.49 5.47 -8.44
N LEU A 214 11.37 6.37 -8.89
CA LEU A 214 12.82 6.13 -8.85
C LEU A 214 13.38 6.26 -7.43
N GLN A 215 14.38 5.42 -7.13
CA GLN A 215 15.04 5.37 -5.81
C GLN A 215 16.56 5.18 -5.99
N PRO A 216 17.42 5.77 -5.14
CA PRO A 216 18.85 5.46 -5.14
C PRO A 216 19.11 3.97 -4.95
N GLY A 217 20.10 3.44 -5.66
CA GLY A 217 20.44 2.01 -5.72
C GLY A 217 19.59 1.18 -6.68
N MET A 218 18.51 1.75 -7.25
CA MET A 218 17.69 1.07 -8.24
C MET A 218 18.50 0.83 -9.52
N GLU A 219 18.60 -0.42 -9.94
CA GLU A 219 19.17 -0.77 -11.24
C GLU A 219 18.09 -0.66 -12.31
N MET A 220 18.44 -0.11 -13.46
CA MET A 220 17.55 0.03 -14.59
C MET A 220 18.25 -0.45 -15.86
N ILE A 221 17.48 -1.10 -16.72
CA ILE A 221 17.90 -1.44 -18.08
C ILE A 221 17.52 -0.28 -18.98
N VAL A 222 18.47 0.14 -19.81
CA VAL A 222 18.26 1.17 -20.82
C VAL A 222 17.96 0.49 -22.14
N VAL A 223 16.84 0.86 -22.76
CA VAL A 223 16.35 0.32 -24.01
C VAL A 223 16.22 1.40 -25.08
N ARG A 224 16.68 1.09 -26.30
CA ARG A 224 16.49 1.89 -27.51
C ARG A 224 15.80 1.04 -28.55
N ARG A 225 14.62 1.48 -29.03
CA ARG A 225 13.82 0.74 -30.04
C ARG A 225 13.58 -0.74 -29.68
N GLY A 226 13.42 -1.04 -28.39
CA GLY A 226 13.15 -2.40 -27.90
C GLY A 226 14.40 -3.27 -27.66
N GLU A 227 15.61 -2.75 -27.86
CA GLU A 227 16.85 -3.47 -27.57
C GLU A 227 17.58 -2.88 -26.36
N GLU A 228 18.16 -3.74 -25.51
CA GLU A 228 19.03 -3.33 -24.40
C GLU A 228 20.31 -2.67 -24.94
N VAL A 229 20.52 -1.41 -24.57
CA VAL A 229 21.69 -0.61 -24.98
C VAL A 229 22.66 -0.30 -23.84
N GLY A 230 22.25 -0.54 -22.58
CA GLY A 230 23.11 -0.43 -21.42
C GLY A 230 22.34 -0.60 -20.11
N ARG A 231 23.05 -0.51 -18.98
CA ARG A 231 22.48 -0.56 -17.64
C ARG A 231 22.97 0.61 -16.80
N ILE A 232 22.07 1.09 -15.98
CA ILE A 232 22.35 2.21 -15.08
C ILE A 232 21.94 1.83 -13.66
N ARG A 233 22.63 2.37 -12.68
CA ARG A 233 22.22 2.35 -11.28
C ARG A 233 21.91 3.77 -10.87
N ILE A 234 20.70 4.02 -10.41
CA ILE A 234 20.29 5.33 -9.91
C ILE A 234 21.13 5.67 -8.68
N THR A 235 21.87 6.77 -8.72
CA THR A 235 22.74 7.22 -7.63
C THR A 235 22.11 8.35 -6.84
N GLN A 236 21.39 9.25 -7.52
CA GLN A 236 20.72 10.40 -6.91
C GLN A 236 19.32 10.55 -7.48
N VAL A 237 18.37 10.96 -6.65
CA VAL A 237 16.98 11.17 -7.07
C VAL A 237 16.45 12.45 -6.43
N SER A 238 15.91 13.33 -7.25
CA SER A 238 15.17 14.54 -6.88
C SER A 238 13.66 14.26 -6.98
N ASP A 239 12.81 15.27 -6.77
CA ASP A 239 11.36 15.10 -6.89
C ASP A 239 10.91 14.70 -8.32
N SER A 240 11.54 15.30 -9.34
CA SER A 240 11.12 15.22 -10.76
C SER A 240 12.13 14.54 -11.68
N ASP A 241 13.39 14.43 -11.28
CA ASP A 241 14.51 13.94 -12.07
C ASP A 241 15.45 13.07 -11.23
N ALA A 242 16.37 12.36 -11.88
CA ALA A 242 17.32 11.49 -11.23
C ALA A 242 18.65 11.45 -11.98
N VAL A 243 19.73 11.14 -11.27
CA VAL A 243 21.04 10.84 -11.85
C VAL A 243 21.32 9.36 -11.63
N GLY A 244 21.78 8.68 -12.68
CA GLY A 244 22.25 7.31 -12.62
C GLY A 244 23.68 7.19 -13.11
N GLU A 245 24.44 6.28 -12.51
CA GLU A 245 25.76 5.87 -13.01
C GLU A 245 25.58 4.72 -14.01
N ILE A 246 26.33 4.75 -15.11
CA ILE A 246 26.35 3.67 -16.10
C ILE A 246 27.18 2.51 -15.53
N ILE A 247 26.51 1.40 -15.26
CA ILE A 247 27.13 0.17 -14.73
C ILE A 247 27.45 -0.84 -15.84
N ASP A 248 26.79 -0.71 -17.00
CA ASP A 248 27.13 -1.45 -18.22
C ASP A 248 26.92 -0.55 -19.43
N PHE A 249 27.98 -0.42 -20.23
CA PHE A 249 28.01 0.45 -21.40
C PHE A 249 27.37 -0.16 -22.65
N GLY A 250 27.08 -1.47 -22.65
CA GLY A 250 26.38 -2.16 -23.73
C GLY A 250 26.74 -1.67 -25.14
N ARG A 251 25.77 -1.04 -25.83
CA ARG A 251 25.91 -0.46 -27.18
C ARG A 251 25.97 1.08 -27.19
N GLY A 252 26.12 1.68 -26.02
CA GLY A 252 26.18 3.13 -25.83
C GLY A 252 24.81 3.75 -25.56
N ILE A 253 24.67 4.36 -24.38
CA ILE A 253 23.48 5.06 -23.91
C ILE A 253 23.44 6.50 -24.47
N GLN A 254 22.28 6.91 -25.00
CA GLN A 254 22.06 8.23 -25.61
C GLN A 254 20.86 8.94 -24.97
N SER A 255 20.75 10.25 -25.22
CA SER A 255 19.53 11.00 -24.96
C SER A 255 18.33 10.35 -25.67
N GLU A 256 17.16 10.45 -25.05
CA GLU A 256 15.87 9.87 -25.45
C GLU A 256 15.72 8.35 -25.26
N ASP A 257 16.77 7.63 -24.86
CA ASP A 257 16.64 6.23 -24.47
C ASP A 257 15.72 6.07 -23.25
N ARG A 258 15.00 4.94 -23.17
CA ARG A 258 14.10 4.65 -22.04
C ARG A 258 14.79 3.75 -21.03
N ALA A 259 14.75 4.11 -19.76
CA ALA A 259 15.20 3.29 -18.65
C ALA A 259 14.01 2.65 -17.93
N ARG A 260 14.10 1.36 -17.59
CA ARG A 260 13.08 0.60 -16.86
C ARG A 260 13.70 -0.16 -15.69
N ALA A 261 13.08 -0.13 -14.51
CA ALA A 261 13.62 -0.76 -13.31
C ALA A 261 13.80 -2.28 -13.44
N VAL A 262 14.91 -2.80 -12.92
CA VAL A 262 15.18 -4.25 -12.79
C VAL A 262 14.52 -4.76 -11.52
N TYR A 263 13.61 -5.72 -11.64
CA TYR A 263 12.87 -6.27 -10.50
C TYR A 263 13.59 -7.49 -9.92
N ARG A 264 14.03 -7.41 -8.66
CA ARG A 264 14.62 -8.54 -7.94
C ARG A 264 13.53 -9.30 -7.19
N VAL A 265 13.25 -10.51 -7.66
CA VAL A 265 12.21 -11.37 -7.07
C VAL A 265 12.66 -11.87 -5.69
N PRO A 266 11.84 -11.76 -4.63
CA PRO A 266 12.16 -12.32 -3.32
C PRO A 266 12.29 -13.85 -3.38
N THR A 267 13.32 -14.44 -2.78
CA THR A 267 13.51 -15.90 -2.72
C THR A 267 12.79 -16.51 -1.51
N VAL A 268 12.03 -17.58 -1.71
CA VAL A 268 11.35 -18.33 -0.64
C VAL A 268 12.16 -19.59 -0.30
N GLN A 269 12.57 -19.76 0.97
CA GLN A 269 13.08 -21.05 1.47
C GLN A 269 12.01 -21.74 2.31
N VAL A 270 11.81 -23.05 2.11
CA VAL A 270 10.82 -23.85 2.85
C VAL A 270 11.57 -24.86 3.72
N ARG A 271 11.40 -24.79 5.04
CA ARG A 271 11.90 -25.80 5.98
C ARG A 271 10.73 -26.48 6.71
N ALA A 272 10.60 -27.79 6.50
CA ALA A 272 9.76 -28.71 7.28
C ALA A 272 8.31 -28.20 7.54
N GLY A 273 7.59 -27.81 6.48
CA GLY A 273 6.17 -27.44 6.59
C GLY A 273 5.87 -26.11 7.30
N LYS A 274 6.89 -25.31 7.61
CA LYS A 274 6.76 -23.88 7.94
C LYS A 274 7.49 -23.06 6.89
N VAL A 275 6.79 -22.07 6.34
CA VAL A 275 7.38 -21.07 5.45
C VAL A 275 8.26 -20.17 6.32
N THR A 276 9.57 -20.41 6.30
CA THR A 276 10.57 -19.56 6.93
C THR A 276 11.39 -18.92 5.82
N THR A 277 11.13 -17.65 5.50
CA THR A 277 12.08 -16.84 4.73
C THR A 277 13.36 -16.73 5.55
N GLU A 278 14.38 -17.54 5.24
CA GLU A 278 15.68 -17.48 5.90
C GLU A 278 16.63 -16.54 5.15
N HIS A 279 17.10 -15.50 5.85
CA HIS A 279 18.45 -14.99 5.67
C HIS A 279 19.41 -15.91 6.46
N PRO A 280 20.66 -16.09 6.00
CA PRO A 280 21.60 -17.05 6.59
C PRO A 280 21.85 -16.74 8.06
N ARG A 281 21.49 -17.69 8.94
CA ARG A 281 21.79 -17.63 10.38
C ARG A 281 23.14 -18.29 10.64
N ARG A 282 24.02 -17.59 11.39
CA ARG A 282 24.99 -18.24 12.27
C ARG A 282 24.33 -18.48 13.62
N ARG A 283 24.53 -19.69 14.12
CA ARG A 283 23.91 -20.30 15.28
C ARG A 283 24.75 -20.00 16.52
N GLY A 284 24.07 -19.60 17.60
CA GLY A 284 24.55 -19.60 18.97
C GLY A 284 23.35 -19.81 19.88
N GLU A 285 23.24 -21.03 20.43
CA GLU A 285 22.37 -21.39 21.54
C GLU A 285 22.79 -20.58 22.78
N GLY A 286 21.95 -20.17 23.73
CA GLY A 286 20.52 -20.20 23.93
C GLY A 286 20.29 -19.55 25.30
N ASN A 287 19.12 -18.95 25.54
CA ASN A 287 18.55 -19.00 26.88
C ASN A 287 17.03 -18.86 26.83
N LYS A 288 16.37 -19.82 27.48
CA LYS A 288 14.93 -19.88 27.70
C LYS A 288 14.57 -18.86 28.77
N LEU A 289 13.78 -17.84 28.43
CA LEU A 289 12.87 -17.12 29.34
C LEU A 289 12.18 -16.01 28.53
N LEU A 290 10.90 -16.24 28.19
CA LEU A 290 9.83 -15.29 27.84
C LEU A 290 8.79 -16.01 26.98
N ARG A 291 8.14 -16.99 27.62
CA ARG A 291 6.79 -17.44 27.24
C ARG A 291 5.82 -16.77 28.21
N SER A 292 5.33 -15.61 27.83
CA SER A 292 4.02 -15.11 28.20
C SER A 292 3.80 -13.83 27.40
N LEU A 293 2.97 -13.93 26.37
CA LEU A 293 1.95 -12.95 25.98
C LEU A 293 1.29 -13.49 24.71
N GLY A 294 0.01 -13.79 24.86
CA GLY A 294 -0.87 -14.32 23.82
C GLY A 294 -1.20 -13.28 22.74
N PRO A 295 -2.02 -13.69 21.75
CA PRO A 295 -1.92 -13.22 20.38
C PRO A 295 -2.71 -11.93 20.14
N ILE A 296 -2.05 -10.91 19.60
CA ILE A 296 -2.72 -9.82 18.88
C ILE A 296 -2.47 -10.05 17.38
N LEU A 297 -3.57 -10.26 16.67
CA LEU A 297 -3.67 -10.42 15.23
C LEU A 297 -3.07 -9.20 14.50
N VAL A 298 -2.08 -9.45 13.64
CA VAL A 298 -1.52 -8.42 12.74
C VAL A 298 -2.32 -8.42 11.44
N ILE A 299 -3.13 -7.37 11.26
CA ILE A 299 -3.63 -6.95 9.96
C ILE A 299 -2.54 -6.06 9.35
N GLY A 300 -1.88 -6.54 8.29
CA GLY A 300 -0.91 -5.79 7.52
C GLY A 300 -1.47 -5.44 6.16
N LEU A 301 -1.96 -4.21 5.97
CA LEU A 301 -2.08 -3.58 4.66
C LEU A 301 -1.45 -2.20 4.66
N ILE A 302 -0.86 -1.92 3.50
CA ILE A 302 0.10 -0.89 3.17
C ILE A 302 -0.61 0.44 2.90
N ALA A 303 -0.09 1.54 3.42
CA ALA A 303 -0.19 2.85 2.76
C ALA A 303 1.15 3.60 2.83
N PHE A 304 1.56 4.21 1.71
CA PHE A 304 2.81 4.97 1.59
C PHE A 304 2.61 6.26 0.78
N GLY A 305 3.36 7.30 1.18
CA GLY A 305 3.35 8.70 0.69
C GLY A 305 3.10 9.63 1.90
N VAL A 306 3.99 10.54 2.35
CA VAL A 306 4.91 11.47 1.67
C VAL A 306 6.16 11.82 2.53
N ALA A 307 7.32 11.89 1.86
CA ALA A 307 8.54 12.74 2.00
C ALA A 307 9.61 12.68 3.15
N ARG A 308 10.86 12.90 2.64
CA ARG A 308 12.16 13.37 3.18
C ARG A 308 13.06 12.40 3.98
N ALA A 309 14.29 12.17 3.48
CA ALA A 309 15.47 12.93 3.90
C ALA A 309 16.75 12.49 3.17
N SER A 310 17.55 13.50 2.84
CA SER A 310 18.95 13.51 2.42
C SER A 310 19.86 12.64 3.29
N SER A 311 20.69 11.78 2.68
CA SER A 311 21.74 11.05 3.39
C SER A 311 23.10 11.75 3.24
N GLY A 312 23.49 12.44 4.32
CA GLY A 312 24.85 12.93 4.57
C GLY A 312 25.17 12.93 6.06
N GLY A 313 24.57 12.03 6.86
CA GLY A 313 24.75 11.95 8.30
C GLY A 313 24.43 10.56 8.86
N ASN A 314 24.83 10.32 10.12
CA ASN A 314 24.68 9.07 10.89
C ASN A 314 23.22 8.73 11.26
N THR A 315 22.30 8.81 10.28
CA THR A 315 20.86 8.65 10.50
C THR A 315 20.42 7.23 10.13
N PRO A 316 20.11 6.34 11.10
CA PRO A 316 19.77 4.94 10.88
C PRO A 316 18.34 4.72 10.36
N VAL A 317 17.53 5.77 10.27
CA VAL A 317 16.10 5.69 9.95
C VAL A 317 15.76 6.56 8.76
N GLN A 318 14.93 6.03 7.88
CA GLN A 318 14.21 6.78 6.85
C GLN A 318 12.71 6.58 7.04
N GLN A 319 11.93 7.61 6.71
CA GLN A 319 10.47 7.51 6.60
C GLN A 319 9.79 7.07 7.91
N VAL A 320 9.91 7.89 8.97
CA VAL A 320 9.11 7.70 10.19
C VAL A 320 7.68 8.16 9.89
N VAL A 321 6.73 7.25 10.05
CA VAL A 321 5.31 7.45 9.78
C VAL A 321 4.53 7.23 11.07
N ALA A 322 3.71 8.21 11.45
CA ALA A 322 2.77 8.10 12.57
C ALA A 322 1.35 8.15 12.01
N GLU A 323 0.53 7.15 12.33
CA GLU A 323 -0.84 7.03 11.82
C GLU A 323 -1.77 6.66 12.99
N ALA A 324 -2.85 7.42 13.15
CA ALA A 324 -3.87 7.11 14.15
C ALA A 324 -4.75 5.93 13.70
N GLY A 325 -5.24 5.15 14.66
CA GLY A 325 -6.14 4.04 14.41
C GLY A 325 -6.98 3.72 15.64
N ALA A 326 -7.89 2.76 15.49
CA ALA A 326 -8.62 2.16 16.59
C ALA A 326 -8.53 0.64 16.47
N ASP A 327 -8.42 -0.05 17.61
CA ASP A 327 -8.28 -1.51 17.64
C ASP A 327 -9.65 -2.22 17.49
N GLY A 328 -9.68 -3.55 17.63
CA GLY A 328 -10.92 -4.32 17.54
C GLY A 328 -11.94 -3.98 18.63
N ASN A 329 -11.50 -3.37 19.74
CA ASN A 329 -12.37 -2.88 20.81
C ASN A 329 -12.74 -1.41 20.62
N PHE A 330 -12.26 -0.77 19.55
CA PHE A 330 -12.45 0.65 19.23
C PHE A 330 -11.71 1.58 20.19
N GLU A 331 -10.67 1.07 20.85
CA GLU A 331 -9.73 1.87 21.64
C GLU A 331 -8.73 2.56 20.71
N PRO A 332 -8.49 3.87 20.87
CA PRO A 332 -7.64 4.61 19.96
C PRO A 332 -6.16 4.38 20.25
N PHE A 333 -5.35 4.37 19.20
CA PHE A 333 -3.91 4.23 19.27
C PHE A 333 -3.21 5.01 18.15
N VAL A 334 -1.90 5.19 18.28
CA VAL A 334 -1.03 5.64 17.19
C VAL A 334 -0.05 4.54 16.83
N ARG A 335 -0.03 4.15 15.56
CA ARG A 335 1.03 3.31 15.01
C ARG A 335 2.15 4.20 14.51
N VAL A 336 3.32 4.04 15.11
CA VAL A 336 4.57 4.64 14.62
C VAL A 336 5.34 3.56 13.90
N SER A 337 5.75 3.79 12.65
CA SER A 337 6.52 2.83 11.87
C SER A 337 7.64 3.52 11.12
N TRP A 338 8.70 2.77 10.81
CA TRP A 338 9.86 3.33 10.13
C TRP A 338 10.57 2.32 9.25
N LYS A 339 11.39 2.81 8.34
CA LYS A 339 12.32 1.99 7.56
C LYS A 339 13.74 2.21 8.04
N THR A 340 14.51 1.14 8.09
CA THR A 340 15.92 1.19 8.48
C THR A 340 16.80 1.46 7.26
N THR A 341 17.79 2.33 7.41
CA THR A 341 18.78 2.62 6.36
C THR A 341 19.83 1.51 6.30
N LEU A 342 20.68 1.54 5.27
CA LEU A 342 21.84 0.65 5.17
C LEU A 342 22.79 0.82 6.37
N PHE A 343 22.91 2.04 6.93
CA PHE A 343 23.70 2.30 8.15
C PHE A 343 23.18 1.51 9.35
N ALA A 344 21.87 1.48 9.59
CA ALA A 344 21.29 0.65 10.65
C ALA A 344 21.46 -0.85 10.40
N LYS A 345 21.57 -1.26 9.14
CA LYS A 345 21.80 -2.66 8.73
C LYS A 345 23.28 -3.05 8.80
N SER A 346 24.20 -2.09 8.71
CA SER A 346 25.65 -2.28 8.80
C SER A 346 26.22 -2.01 10.19
N ALA A 347 25.49 -1.27 11.04
CA ALA A 347 25.85 -1.06 12.44
C ALA A 347 25.93 -2.42 13.14
N SER A 348 27.09 -2.72 13.70
CA SER A 348 27.37 -4.01 14.34
C SER A 348 26.54 -4.16 15.62
N ASP A 349 25.41 -4.85 15.53
CA ASP A 349 24.43 -5.12 16.61
C ASP A 349 23.56 -3.91 17.00
N THR A 350 22.39 -3.81 16.35
CA THR A 350 21.29 -2.95 16.76
C THR A 350 20.67 -3.45 18.07
N ILE A 351 20.47 -2.58 19.05
CA ILE A 351 20.02 -2.98 20.39
C ILE A 351 18.54 -2.69 20.56
N GLN A 352 18.18 -1.41 20.48
CA GLN A 352 16.80 -0.98 20.67
C GLN A 352 16.50 0.32 19.93
N TRP A 353 15.25 0.49 19.53
CA TRP A 353 14.68 1.76 19.09
C TRP A 353 14.07 2.49 20.28
N GLN A 354 14.33 3.78 20.36
CA GLN A 354 13.72 4.68 21.33
C GLN A 354 12.73 5.59 20.61
N ILE A 355 11.51 5.65 21.16
CA ILE A 355 10.39 6.42 20.61
C ILE A 355 10.16 7.62 21.51
N PHE A 356 10.28 8.83 20.97
CA PHE A 356 10.01 10.09 21.68
C PHE A 356 8.71 10.71 21.14
N ARG A 357 7.97 11.41 21.99
CA ARG A 357 6.69 12.05 21.62
C ARG A 357 6.71 13.53 22.01
N SER A 358 6.10 14.37 21.18
CA SER A 358 6.19 15.83 21.28
C SER A 358 5.68 16.45 22.59
N ASP A 359 4.85 15.74 23.34
CA ASP A 359 4.31 16.16 24.65
C ASP A 359 5.13 15.62 25.84
N PHE A 360 6.01 14.64 25.63
CA PHE A 360 6.83 14.03 26.68
C PHE A 360 8.27 14.51 26.56
N ILE A 361 8.52 15.69 27.13
CA ILE A 361 9.75 16.48 26.90
C ILE A 361 10.76 16.43 28.07
N GLY A 362 10.53 15.59 29.08
CA GLY A 362 11.48 15.44 30.20
C GLY A 362 12.82 14.87 29.72
N THR A 363 13.90 15.20 30.40
CA THR A 363 15.26 14.72 30.07
C THR A 363 15.80 13.73 31.11
N ASP A 364 16.72 12.88 30.67
CA ASP A 364 17.50 11.98 31.51
C ASP A 364 18.73 12.67 32.13
N GLY A 365 19.48 11.94 32.96
CA GLY A 365 20.72 12.42 33.58
C GLY A 365 21.83 12.77 32.58
N ASN A 366 21.70 12.33 31.32
CA ASN A 366 22.61 12.64 30.22
C ASN A 366 22.11 13.81 29.34
N GLY A 367 21.00 14.46 29.73
CA GLY A 367 20.41 15.58 28.99
C GLY A 367 19.63 15.18 27.73
N ASN A 368 19.40 13.88 27.49
CA ASN A 368 18.56 13.43 26.38
C ASN A 368 17.09 13.44 26.77
N LEU A 369 16.19 13.78 25.83
CA LEU A 369 14.76 13.54 26.03
C LEU A 369 14.52 12.08 26.43
N ARG A 370 13.55 11.86 27.33
CA ARG A 370 13.09 10.54 27.75
C ARG A 370 12.12 9.99 26.71
N PRO A 371 12.24 8.72 26.30
CA PRO A 371 11.30 8.11 25.37
C PRO A 371 9.95 7.86 26.03
N VAL A 372 8.88 7.77 25.22
CA VAL A 372 7.57 7.24 25.62
C VAL A 372 7.50 5.72 25.47
N GLY A 373 8.46 5.11 24.78
CA GLY A 373 8.55 3.66 24.63
C GLY A 373 9.83 3.20 23.94
N VAL A 374 10.07 1.90 24.01
CA VAL A 374 11.19 1.23 23.33
C VAL A 374 10.71 0.00 22.58
N THR A 375 11.42 -0.37 21.52
CA THR A 375 11.24 -1.66 20.84
C THR A 375 12.59 -2.29 20.54
N PRO A 376 12.69 -3.62 20.42
CA PRO A 376 13.94 -4.28 20.05
C PRO A 376 14.47 -3.79 18.70
N GLY A 377 15.80 -3.78 18.49
CA GLY A 377 16.42 -3.25 17.27
C GLY A 377 15.97 -3.91 15.95
N ASN A 378 15.45 -5.14 16.02
CA ASN A 378 14.90 -5.87 14.87
C ASN A 378 13.42 -5.58 14.57
N GLN A 379 12.76 -4.76 15.39
CA GLN A 379 11.39 -4.31 15.19
C GLN A 379 11.39 -2.90 14.60
N ASN A 380 10.44 -2.62 13.70
CA ASN A 380 10.40 -1.36 12.95
C ASN A 380 9.05 -0.64 13.06
N PHE A 381 8.29 -0.94 14.11
CA PHE A 381 7.06 -0.26 14.46
C PHE A 381 6.80 -0.30 15.96
N PHE A 382 6.01 0.65 16.44
CA PHE A 382 5.57 0.79 17.83
C PHE A 382 4.09 1.19 17.85
N ILE A 383 3.34 0.68 18.83
CA ILE A 383 1.94 1.03 19.06
C ILE A 383 1.88 1.85 20.35
N ASP A 384 1.55 3.13 20.21
CA ASP A 384 1.27 4.01 21.34
C ASP A 384 -0.22 3.99 21.65
N THR A 385 -0.57 3.66 22.88
CA THR A 385 -1.95 3.40 23.34
C THR A 385 -2.31 4.40 24.42
N THR A 386 -3.59 4.48 24.78
CA THR A 386 -4.06 5.33 25.89
C THR A 386 -3.51 4.92 27.26
N VAL A 387 -3.08 3.66 27.38
CA VAL A 387 -2.53 3.10 28.62
C VAL A 387 -1.10 3.61 28.89
N PRO A 388 -0.82 4.18 30.09
CA PRO A 388 0.52 4.50 30.54
C PRO A 388 1.42 3.25 30.63
N ARG A 389 2.73 3.43 30.45
CA ARG A 389 3.68 2.30 30.42
C ARG A 389 4.95 2.56 31.20
N THR A 390 5.45 1.51 31.83
CA THR A 390 6.71 1.49 32.58
C THR A 390 7.69 0.56 31.86
N PHE A 391 8.91 1.04 31.63
CA PHE A 391 9.94 0.29 30.90
C PHE A 391 11.33 0.86 31.17
N ASN A 392 12.36 0.12 30.78
CA ASN A 392 13.75 0.58 30.84
C ASN A 392 14.26 0.96 29.45
N TYR A 393 15.13 1.96 29.36
CA TYR A 393 15.77 2.38 28.11
C TYR A 393 17.25 2.71 28.36
N ALA A 394 18.08 2.53 27.33
CA ALA A 394 19.47 2.96 27.36
C ALA A 394 19.59 4.49 27.43
N SER A 395 20.09 5.00 28.54
CA SER A 395 20.48 6.41 28.66
C SER A 395 21.96 6.50 28.36
N LEU A 396 22.34 7.19 27.27
CA LEU A 396 23.71 7.26 26.80
C LEU A 396 24.15 8.72 26.64
N PRO A 397 25.37 9.10 27.04
CA PRO A 397 25.90 10.42 26.74
C PRO A 397 26.08 10.58 25.22
N ARG A 398 26.15 11.83 24.75
CA ARG A 398 26.24 12.16 23.32
C ARG A 398 27.45 11.52 22.64
N GLU A 399 28.55 11.35 23.36
CA GLU A 399 29.81 10.79 22.87
C GLU A 399 29.78 9.26 22.76
N GLY A 400 28.79 8.61 23.39
CA GLY A 400 28.71 7.16 23.59
C GLY A 400 29.35 6.71 24.90
N SER A 401 29.11 5.45 25.26
CA SER A 401 29.60 4.84 26.51
C SER A 401 30.06 3.41 26.26
N GLU A 402 31.09 2.95 26.96
CA GLU A 402 31.52 1.54 26.93
C GLU A 402 30.51 0.63 27.64
N ASP A 403 29.75 1.18 28.58
CA ASP A 403 28.67 0.50 29.30
C ASP A 403 27.29 0.92 28.78
N LEU A 404 26.38 -0.05 28.65
CA LEU A 404 24.98 0.18 28.31
C LEU A 404 24.17 0.50 29.58
N SER A 405 24.25 1.74 30.06
CA SER A 405 23.45 2.21 31.21
C SER A 405 21.96 2.26 30.87
N LEU A 406 21.13 1.64 31.72
CA LEU A 406 19.68 1.63 31.58
C LEU A 406 19.04 2.51 32.66
N GLU A 407 18.03 3.28 32.27
CA GLU A 407 17.18 4.06 33.18
C GLU A 407 15.72 3.62 33.04
N ALA A 408 14.97 3.70 34.14
CA ALA A 408 13.54 3.41 34.16
C ALA A 408 12.71 4.66 33.83
N VAL A 409 11.67 4.47 33.02
CA VAL A 409 10.56 5.41 32.89
C VAL A 409 9.37 4.84 33.63
N ASP A 410 8.87 5.56 34.64
CA ASP A 410 7.74 5.13 35.46
C ASP A 410 6.82 6.32 35.85
N PRO A 411 5.63 6.46 35.24
CA PRO A 411 5.23 5.93 33.95
C PRO A 411 5.44 6.95 32.81
N ALA A 412 5.60 6.46 31.58
CA ALA A 412 5.36 7.26 30.39
C ALA A 412 3.85 7.36 30.16
N PRO A 413 3.30 8.56 29.91
CA PRO A 413 1.88 8.73 29.67
C PRO A 413 1.46 8.10 28.34
N GLY A 414 0.26 7.50 28.30
CA GLY A 414 -0.36 7.09 27.05
C GLY A 414 -0.79 8.29 26.19
N VAL A 415 -1.28 8.00 24.98
CA VAL A 415 -1.89 9.04 24.13
C VAL A 415 -3.28 9.42 24.62
N ALA A 416 -3.70 10.65 24.36
CA ALA A 416 -5.05 11.13 24.69
C ALA A 416 -5.85 11.41 23.41
N PRO A 417 -7.12 10.97 23.32
CA PRO A 417 -8.02 11.37 22.25
C PRO A 417 -8.12 12.90 22.11
N GLY A 418 -8.37 13.37 20.89
CA GLY A 418 -8.41 14.79 20.55
C GLY A 418 -7.06 15.46 20.39
N ARG A 419 -5.97 14.85 20.88
CA ARG A 419 -4.63 15.43 20.83
C ARG A 419 -3.86 14.99 19.60
N SER A 420 -3.05 15.91 19.08
CA SER A 420 -2.14 15.68 17.97
C SER A 420 -0.71 15.51 18.47
N TYR A 421 -0.01 14.53 17.92
CA TYR A 421 1.36 14.19 18.31
C TYR A 421 2.27 14.17 17.09
N THR A 422 3.53 14.53 17.30
CA THR A 422 4.63 14.12 16.43
C THR A 422 5.58 13.23 17.22
N TYR A 423 6.18 12.28 16.52
CA TYR A 423 7.11 11.32 17.11
C TYR A 423 8.51 11.55 16.59
N GLN A 424 9.49 11.13 17.37
CA GLN A 424 10.87 11.01 16.92
C GLN A 424 11.41 9.63 17.25
N ILE A 425 12.28 9.09 16.39
CA ILE A 425 12.88 7.77 16.55
C ILE A 425 14.40 7.88 16.55
N ALA A 426 15.06 7.21 17.48
CA ALA A 426 16.51 7.01 17.48
C ALA A 426 16.88 5.54 17.73
N LEU A 427 18.01 5.12 17.16
CA LEU A 427 18.57 3.78 17.33
C LEU A 427 19.64 3.81 18.42
N VAL A 428 19.59 2.83 19.31
CA VAL A 428 20.74 2.45 20.14
C VAL A 428 21.47 1.31 19.44
N TYR A 429 22.75 1.51 19.18
CA TYR A 429 23.59 0.55 18.46
C TYR A 429 24.99 0.51 19.07
N ARG A 430 25.73 -0.54 18.71
CA ARG A 430 27.12 -0.71 19.09
C ARG A 430 28.05 -0.35 17.93
N GLU A 431 29.03 0.48 18.20
CA GLU A 431 30.11 0.86 17.29
C GLU A 431 31.43 0.26 17.80
N ARG A 432 32.25 -0.26 16.88
CA ARG A 432 33.62 -0.69 17.17
C ARG A 432 34.56 0.41 16.71
N ILE A 433 35.42 0.88 17.60
CA ILE A 433 36.45 1.86 17.28
C ILE A 433 37.82 1.26 17.56
N ASP A 434 38.80 1.62 16.71
CA ASP A 434 40.21 1.30 16.97
C ASP A 434 40.83 2.50 17.69
N ALA A 435 41.15 2.33 18.97
CA ALA A 435 41.83 3.33 19.78
C ALA A 435 43.16 2.76 20.26
N GLU A 436 44.26 3.40 19.90
CA GLU A 436 45.62 3.03 20.35
C GLU A 436 45.98 1.55 20.10
N GLY A 437 45.50 0.98 18.99
CA GLY A 437 45.75 -0.43 18.63
C GLY A 437 44.88 -1.45 19.37
N THR A 438 43.94 -0.99 20.20
CA THR A 438 42.94 -1.82 20.89
C THR A 438 41.56 -1.59 20.29
N GLN A 439 40.81 -2.67 20.04
CA GLN A 439 39.41 -2.58 19.64
C GLN A 439 38.53 -2.28 20.86
N LEU A 440 37.93 -1.10 20.89
CA LEU A 440 36.93 -0.71 21.89
C LEU A 440 35.53 -0.79 21.31
N ILE A 441 34.57 -1.04 22.19
CA ILE A 441 33.15 -1.12 21.88
C ILE A 441 32.45 0.06 22.57
N LEU A 442 31.74 0.88 21.79
CA LEU A 442 30.93 1.97 22.29
C LEU A 442 29.46 1.76 21.95
N PHE A 443 28.59 1.95 22.94
CA PHE A 443 27.16 2.10 22.75
C PHE A 443 26.84 3.55 22.41
N LYS A 444 26.12 3.76 21.30
CA LYS A 444 25.74 5.09 20.84
C LYS A 444 24.25 5.19 20.57
N LEU A 445 23.73 6.39 20.79
CA LEU A 445 22.40 6.80 20.37
C LEU A 445 22.52 7.59 19.06
N SER A 446 21.71 7.23 18.07
CA SER A 446 21.70 7.93 16.79
C SER A 446 20.99 9.28 16.87
N ASP A 447 21.14 10.06 15.79
CA ASP A 447 20.27 11.20 15.54
C ASP A 447 18.79 10.77 15.49
N ARG A 448 17.93 11.68 15.94
CA ARG A 448 16.48 11.50 15.99
C ARG A 448 15.83 11.89 14.66
N VAL A 449 14.96 11.03 14.14
CA VAL A 449 14.16 11.32 12.93
C VAL A 449 12.70 11.54 13.29
N ARG A 450 12.12 12.64 12.83
CA ARG A 450 10.75 13.05 13.16
C ARG A 450 9.71 12.46 12.18
N SER A 451 8.54 12.12 12.68
CA SER A 451 7.34 11.78 11.90
C SER A 451 6.57 13.03 11.43
N GLY A 452 5.58 12.82 10.56
CA GLY A 452 4.47 13.77 10.42
C GLY A 452 3.54 13.76 11.65
N GLN A 453 2.51 14.60 11.63
CA GLN A 453 1.50 14.68 12.69
C GLN A 453 0.50 13.52 12.60
N ALA A 454 0.10 13.01 13.75
CA ALA A 454 -1.06 12.13 13.90
C ALA A 454 -1.97 12.62 15.04
N THR A 455 -3.26 12.83 14.76
CA THR A 455 -4.29 13.14 15.75
C THR A 455 -4.96 11.86 16.23
N VAL A 456 -4.98 11.65 17.53
CA VAL A 456 -5.64 10.49 18.15
C VAL A 456 -7.13 10.75 18.20
N LEU A 457 -7.91 9.92 17.52
CA LEU A 457 -9.36 10.10 17.38
C LEU A 457 -10.08 8.91 17.98
N LEU A 458 -11.08 9.19 18.82
CA LEU A 458 -12.09 8.18 19.12
C LEU A 458 -12.93 7.93 17.88
N PRO A 459 -13.27 6.66 17.58
CA PRO A 459 -14.30 6.36 16.60
C PRO A 459 -15.59 7.10 16.95
N VAL A 460 -16.21 7.76 15.96
CA VAL A 460 -17.40 8.58 16.21
C VAL A 460 -18.58 7.73 16.69
N GLN A 461 -19.43 8.32 17.52
CA GLN A 461 -20.71 7.72 17.92
C GLN A 461 -21.79 8.04 16.90
N LEU A 462 -22.39 6.99 16.33
CA LEU A 462 -23.48 7.11 15.36
C LEU A 462 -24.81 7.44 16.05
N LEU A 463 -25.63 8.28 15.42
CA LEU A 463 -26.93 8.71 15.95
C LEU A 463 -28.10 8.29 15.06
N THR A 464 -28.10 8.65 13.78
CA THR A 464 -29.23 8.39 12.87
C THR A 464 -28.73 7.96 11.49
N PRO A 465 -29.34 6.96 10.83
CA PRO A 465 -30.35 6.02 11.36
C PRO A 465 -29.86 5.23 12.57
N VAL A 466 -30.71 5.04 13.59
CA VAL A 466 -30.34 4.31 14.80
C VAL A 466 -30.08 2.84 14.48
N GLN A 467 -29.29 2.17 15.33
CA GLN A 467 -29.00 0.74 15.16
C GLN A 467 -30.29 -0.07 15.08
N ARG A 468 -30.44 -0.87 14.02
CA ARG A 468 -31.60 -1.71 13.70
C ARG A 468 -32.90 -0.92 13.48
N SER A 469 -32.83 0.32 13.02
CA SER A 469 -34.05 0.99 12.57
C SER A 469 -34.64 0.28 11.36
N GLU A 470 -35.96 0.15 11.35
CA GLU A 470 -36.71 -0.43 10.25
C GLU A 470 -37.42 0.66 9.43
N ASP A 471 -37.88 0.30 8.24
CA ASP A 471 -38.72 1.14 7.37
C ASP A 471 -38.11 2.51 7.04
N VAL A 472 -36.79 2.57 6.88
CA VAL A 472 -36.10 3.81 6.47
C VAL A 472 -36.35 4.07 4.99
N ASP A 473 -36.83 5.27 4.63
CA ASP A 473 -37.00 5.66 3.22
C ASP A 473 -35.63 5.78 2.51
N PRO A 474 -35.29 4.88 1.57
CA PRO A 474 -34.00 4.92 0.88
C PRO A 474 -33.84 6.15 -0.02
N LYS A 475 -34.91 6.90 -0.31
CA LYS A 475 -34.84 8.11 -1.14
C LYS A 475 -34.41 9.36 -0.36
N ASP A 476 -34.54 9.37 0.96
CA ASP A 476 -34.35 10.57 1.80
C ASP A 476 -33.62 10.29 3.13
N VAL A 477 -32.45 9.65 3.09
CA VAL A 477 -31.72 9.29 4.31
C VAL A 477 -30.82 10.43 4.79
N ARG A 478 -30.92 10.80 6.07
CA ARG A 478 -29.96 11.68 6.75
C ARG A 478 -29.12 10.87 7.71
N PHE A 479 -27.80 10.94 7.57
CA PHE A 479 -26.87 10.34 8.51
C PHE A 479 -26.40 11.38 9.52
N SER A 480 -26.39 11.05 10.81
CA SER A 480 -25.88 11.92 11.87
C SER A 480 -25.04 11.17 12.89
N TRP A 481 -24.05 11.85 13.45
CA TRP A 481 -23.10 11.31 14.42
C TRP A 481 -22.64 12.41 15.38
N LEU A 482 -22.00 12.05 16.49
CA LEU A 482 -21.29 13.00 17.34
C LEU A 482 -19.89 13.25 16.79
N ALA A 483 -19.52 14.52 16.64
CA ALA A 483 -18.17 14.92 16.22
C ALA A 483 -17.12 14.29 17.15
N ALA A 484 -16.05 13.77 16.57
CA ALA A 484 -14.89 13.31 17.34
C ALA A 484 -14.01 14.51 17.68
N GLU A 485 -13.57 14.60 18.93
CA GLU A 485 -12.60 15.61 19.34
C GLU A 485 -11.32 15.47 18.48
N GLY A 486 -10.80 16.60 18.00
CA GLY A 486 -9.62 16.63 17.13
C GLY A 486 -9.87 16.31 15.66
N ALA A 487 -11.06 15.83 15.27
CA ALA A 487 -11.41 15.60 13.87
C ALA A 487 -12.06 16.84 13.24
N ASN A 488 -11.73 17.11 11.97
CA ASN A 488 -12.29 18.23 11.20
C ASN A 488 -12.81 17.81 9.81
N ALA A 489 -12.70 16.53 9.47
CA ALA A 489 -13.23 15.97 8.24
C ALA A 489 -13.80 14.57 8.46
N TYR A 490 -14.92 14.31 7.80
CA TYR A 490 -15.71 13.10 7.95
C TYR A 490 -16.10 12.50 6.60
N ARG A 491 -16.37 11.19 6.58
CA ARG A 491 -17.01 10.51 5.45
C ARG A 491 -18.00 9.47 5.94
N VAL A 492 -19.11 9.33 5.22
CA VAL A 492 -20.10 8.28 5.46
C VAL A 492 -19.90 7.19 4.42
N GLU A 493 -19.89 5.94 4.87
CA GLU A 493 -20.01 4.78 4.00
C GLU A 493 -21.31 4.04 4.33
N VAL A 494 -22.00 3.60 3.27
CA VAL A 494 -23.21 2.78 3.37
C VAL A 494 -23.03 1.58 2.45
N SER A 495 -23.26 0.37 2.94
CA SER A 495 -22.96 -0.86 2.22
C SER A 495 -24.01 -1.93 2.45
N THR A 496 -24.17 -2.82 1.45
CA THR A 496 -24.88 -4.09 1.65
C THR A 496 -23.96 -5.18 2.23
N ASP A 497 -22.66 -4.90 2.36
CA ASP A 497 -21.65 -5.76 2.97
C ASP A 497 -21.22 -5.18 4.34
N PRO A 498 -21.44 -5.89 5.46
CA PRO A 498 -21.10 -5.40 6.79
C PRO A 498 -19.59 -5.21 7.02
N THR A 499 -18.75 -5.79 6.16
CA THR A 499 -17.29 -5.65 6.24
C THR A 499 -16.76 -4.43 5.47
N PHE A 500 -17.59 -3.84 4.58
CA PHE A 500 -17.22 -2.72 3.71
C PHE A 500 -15.96 -3.00 2.86
N ASN A 501 -15.69 -4.27 2.56
CA ASN A 501 -14.54 -4.68 1.75
C ASN A 501 -14.85 -4.56 0.26
N ASP A 502 -16.11 -4.77 -0.12
CA ASP A 502 -16.56 -4.65 -1.50
C ASP A 502 -16.99 -3.21 -1.84
N ARG A 503 -16.18 -2.54 -2.66
CA ARG A 503 -16.45 -1.17 -3.14
C ARG A 503 -17.65 -1.09 -4.08
N ASN A 504 -17.95 -2.14 -4.82
CA ASN A 504 -19.11 -2.16 -5.72
C ASN A 504 -20.43 -2.19 -4.92
N ARG A 505 -20.38 -2.72 -3.70
CA ARG A 505 -21.51 -2.81 -2.78
C ARG A 505 -21.58 -1.66 -1.77
N THR A 506 -20.67 -0.69 -1.87
CA THR A 506 -20.51 0.40 -0.90
C THR A 506 -20.66 1.76 -1.57
N PHE A 507 -21.58 2.57 -1.07
CA PHE A 507 -21.64 4.01 -1.32
C PHE A 507 -20.68 4.72 -0.37
N THR A 508 -20.00 5.76 -0.87
CA THR A 508 -19.13 6.61 -0.08
C THR A 508 -19.48 8.07 -0.36
N SER A 509 -19.77 8.83 0.70
CA SER A 509 -20.08 10.26 0.57
C SER A 509 -18.85 11.06 0.12
N ALA A 510 -19.10 12.29 -0.35
CA ALA A 510 -18.06 13.32 -0.37
C ALA A 510 -17.48 13.55 1.04
N GLU A 511 -16.30 14.18 1.11
CA GLU A 511 -15.72 14.57 2.39
C GLU A 511 -16.53 15.73 2.99
N ILE A 512 -16.89 15.57 4.26
CA ILE A 512 -17.72 16.50 5.02
C ILE A 512 -16.80 17.22 5.99
N LEU A 513 -16.55 18.49 5.72
CA LEU A 513 -15.76 19.34 6.61
C LEU A 513 -16.64 19.81 7.78
N SER A 514 -16.11 19.80 8.99
CA SER A 514 -16.83 20.27 10.16
C SER A 514 -15.88 20.88 11.18
N THR A 515 -16.30 21.98 11.78
CA THR A 515 -15.65 22.65 12.91
C THR A 515 -16.42 22.42 14.21
N ALA A 516 -17.35 21.46 14.22
CA ALA A 516 -18.14 21.14 15.40
C ALA A 516 -17.24 20.68 16.55
N VAL A 517 -17.54 21.14 17.76
CA VAL A 517 -16.84 20.71 18.98
C VAL A 517 -17.14 19.23 19.21
N GLY A 518 -16.17 18.49 19.74
CA GLY A 518 -16.33 17.07 20.10
C GLY A 518 -17.61 16.84 20.92
N GLY A 519 -18.36 15.79 20.58
CA GLY A 519 -19.65 15.50 21.20
C GLY A 519 -20.84 16.32 20.66
N SER A 520 -20.63 17.26 19.74
CA SER A 520 -21.74 17.95 19.06
C SER A 520 -22.24 17.15 17.85
N PRO A 521 -23.55 17.18 17.52
CA PRO A 521 -24.07 16.46 16.38
C PRO A 521 -23.59 17.08 15.05
N VAL A 522 -23.22 16.22 14.11
CA VAL A 522 -22.92 16.54 12.71
C VAL A 522 -23.83 15.67 11.85
N SER A 523 -24.31 16.18 10.72
CA SER A 523 -25.14 15.42 9.80
C SER A 523 -24.80 15.65 8.33
N THR A 524 -25.09 14.67 7.50
CA THR A 524 -25.12 14.83 6.05
C THR A 524 -26.29 15.71 5.61
N GLU A 525 -26.24 16.16 4.36
CA GLU A 525 -27.46 16.45 3.61
C GLU A 525 -28.29 15.16 3.41
N ARG A 526 -29.51 15.30 2.87
CA ARG A 526 -30.34 14.15 2.54
C ARG A 526 -29.73 13.38 1.36
N ILE A 527 -29.60 12.07 1.49
CA ILE A 527 -29.00 11.18 0.50
C ILE A 527 -30.05 10.21 -0.04
N ASN A 528 -30.16 10.16 -1.37
CA ASN A 528 -30.95 9.17 -2.08
C ASN A 528 -30.11 7.91 -2.33
N LEU A 529 -30.18 6.94 -1.40
CA LEU A 529 -29.50 5.65 -1.49
C LEU A 529 -30.06 4.75 -2.58
N GLU A 530 -31.32 4.93 -2.97
CA GLU A 530 -31.89 4.19 -4.09
C GLU A 530 -31.09 4.46 -5.37
N THR A 531 -30.82 5.74 -5.65
CA THR A 531 -30.03 6.15 -6.82
C THR A 531 -28.54 5.90 -6.61
N ALA A 532 -28.02 6.19 -5.41
CA ALA A 532 -26.60 6.14 -5.12
C ALA A 532 -26.04 4.73 -4.91
N LEU A 533 -26.89 3.75 -4.57
CA LEU A 533 -26.46 2.39 -4.23
C LEU A 533 -27.39 1.30 -4.74
N LEU A 534 -28.69 1.35 -4.48
CA LEU A 534 -29.58 0.20 -4.70
C LEU A 534 -29.84 -0.07 -6.19
N ASN A 535 -30.00 0.97 -7.00
CA ASN A 535 -30.26 0.86 -8.44
C ASN A 535 -29.15 0.07 -9.15
N ARG A 536 -27.89 0.45 -8.94
CA ARG A 536 -26.74 -0.27 -9.55
C ARG A 536 -26.58 -1.72 -9.07
N LEU A 537 -27.21 -2.08 -7.94
CA LEU A 537 -27.21 -3.44 -7.41
C LEU A 537 -28.47 -4.23 -7.82
N GLY A 538 -29.43 -3.60 -8.53
CA GLY A 538 -30.70 -4.24 -8.89
C GLY A 538 -31.63 -4.47 -7.69
N LEU A 539 -31.50 -3.66 -6.63
CA LEU A 539 -32.25 -3.81 -5.38
C LEU A 539 -33.30 -2.71 -5.14
N THR A 540 -33.58 -1.90 -6.16
CA THR A 540 -34.60 -0.84 -6.08
C THR A 540 -35.98 -1.40 -5.72
N GLY A 541 -36.69 -0.74 -4.80
CA GLY A 541 -38.01 -1.14 -4.34
C GLY A 541 -38.03 -2.27 -3.30
N GLN A 542 -36.91 -2.99 -3.13
CA GLN A 542 -36.83 -4.11 -2.19
C GLN A 542 -36.53 -3.62 -0.75
N ARG A 543 -37.02 -4.38 0.24
CA ARG A 543 -36.56 -4.27 1.63
C ARG A 543 -35.14 -4.82 1.72
N VAL A 544 -34.17 -3.97 2.04
CA VAL A 544 -32.74 -4.31 2.09
C VAL A 544 -32.16 -3.90 3.43
N THR A 545 -31.37 -4.79 4.04
CA THR A 545 -30.51 -4.43 5.18
C THR A 545 -29.26 -3.73 4.70
N LEU A 546 -29.03 -2.51 5.18
CA LEU A 546 -27.85 -1.71 4.91
C LEU A 546 -27.05 -1.49 6.18
N TYR A 547 -25.74 -1.50 6.03
CA TYR A 547 -24.77 -1.16 7.07
C TYR A 547 -24.19 0.21 6.77
N TRP A 548 -24.04 1.06 7.77
CA TRP A 548 -23.43 2.36 7.60
C TRP A 548 -22.43 2.67 8.71
N ARG A 549 -21.39 3.42 8.36
CA ARG A 549 -20.35 3.85 9.29
C ARG A 549 -19.84 5.23 8.91
N VAL A 550 -19.20 5.89 9.88
CA VAL A 550 -18.60 7.20 9.67
C VAL A 550 -17.11 7.14 10.00
N GLY A 551 -16.31 7.65 9.09
CA GLY A 551 -14.87 7.81 9.24
C GLY A 551 -14.57 9.24 9.66
N ALA A 552 -13.69 9.43 10.65
CA ALA A 552 -13.20 10.73 11.08
C ALA A 552 -11.69 10.86 10.82
N ARG A 553 -11.23 12.06 10.46
CA ARG A 553 -9.81 12.40 10.35
C ARG A 553 -9.54 13.86 10.71
N ASN A 554 -8.28 14.15 11.00
CA ASN A 554 -7.76 15.50 10.99
C ASN A 554 -7.00 15.75 9.67
N LEU A 555 -7.38 16.78 8.93
CA LEU A 555 -6.73 17.15 7.66
C LEU A 555 -5.27 17.62 7.82
N GLY A 556 -4.85 18.02 9.02
CA GLY A 556 -3.47 18.37 9.32
C GLY A 556 -2.55 17.16 9.51
N ASP A 557 -3.11 15.96 9.60
CA ASP A 557 -2.31 14.74 9.76
C ASP A 557 -1.57 14.40 8.48
N ASN A 558 -0.32 13.94 8.65
CA ASN A 558 0.51 13.47 7.56
C ASN A 558 1.14 12.13 7.96
N PRO A 559 0.69 11.01 7.39
CA PRO A 559 -0.08 10.93 6.15
C PRO A 559 -1.61 10.78 6.33
N GLY A 560 -2.11 10.87 7.58
CA GLY A 560 -3.48 10.61 7.99
C GLY A 560 -3.63 9.33 8.82
N PRO A 561 -4.85 8.96 9.25
CA PRO A 561 -5.10 7.69 9.92
C PRO A 561 -4.69 6.47 9.08
N ILE A 562 -4.59 5.31 9.74
CA ILE A 562 -4.36 4.02 9.09
C ILE A 562 -5.44 3.80 8.02
N PRO A 563 -5.08 3.41 6.78
CA PRO A 563 -6.05 3.17 5.72
C PRO A 563 -7.03 2.05 6.10
N GLY A 564 -8.33 2.29 5.91
CA GLY A 564 -9.35 1.26 6.00
C GLY A 564 -9.35 0.30 4.79
N PRO A 565 -10.24 -0.70 4.76
CA PRO A 565 -10.24 -1.76 3.75
C PRO A 565 -10.33 -1.31 2.29
N GLY A 566 -10.86 -0.11 2.05
CA GLY A 566 -10.88 0.47 0.71
C GLY A 566 -9.93 1.65 0.51
N GLY A 567 -8.83 1.71 1.27
CA GLY A 567 -7.71 2.64 1.08
C GLY A 567 -7.93 4.07 1.61
N LEU A 568 -9.13 4.39 2.10
CA LEU A 568 -9.42 5.70 2.69
C LEU A 568 -8.86 5.78 4.11
N ARG A 569 -8.18 6.90 4.41
CA ARG A 569 -7.52 7.16 5.70
C ARG A 569 -8.44 7.89 6.66
N TYR A 570 -9.23 7.12 7.40
CA TYR A 570 -10.11 7.60 8.47
C TYR A 570 -10.12 6.60 9.62
N VAL A 571 -10.33 7.08 10.83
CA VAL A 571 -10.71 6.24 11.96
C VAL A 571 -12.21 5.97 11.85
N TRP A 572 -12.58 4.71 11.56
CA TRP A 572 -13.96 4.32 11.28
C TRP A 572 -14.71 3.93 12.56
N SER A 573 -15.98 4.35 12.65
CA SER A 573 -16.91 3.92 13.70
C SER A 573 -17.23 2.43 13.62
N ARG A 574 -17.81 1.90 14.72
CA ARG A 574 -18.62 0.68 14.64
C ARG A 574 -19.74 0.93 13.63
N PRO A 575 -20.01 -0.01 12.70
CA PRO A 575 -21.11 0.16 11.78
C PRO A 575 -22.45 -0.02 12.50
N PHE A 576 -23.43 0.79 12.13
CA PHE A 576 -24.83 0.53 12.43
C PHE A 576 -25.50 -0.15 11.24
N GLU A 577 -26.58 -0.89 11.49
CA GLU A 577 -27.43 -1.53 10.50
C GLU A 577 -28.83 -0.92 10.53
N PHE A 578 -29.50 -0.86 9.37
CA PHE A 578 -30.91 -0.51 9.27
C PHE A 578 -31.54 -1.21 8.06
N THR A 579 -32.85 -1.33 8.04
CA THR A 579 -33.62 -1.88 6.92
C THR A 579 -34.41 -0.80 6.22
N THR A 580 -34.36 -0.81 4.88
CA THR A 580 -35.16 0.11 4.06
C THR A 580 -36.63 -0.28 4.07
N GLN A 581 -37.53 0.69 3.92
CA GLN A 581 -38.92 0.37 3.62
C GLN A 581 -39.04 -0.30 2.25
N GLU A 582 -40.02 -1.20 2.10
CA GLU A 582 -40.42 -1.70 0.79
C GLU A 582 -41.18 -0.58 0.07
N LEU A 583 -40.73 -0.22 -1.12
CA LEU A 583 -41.39 0.80 -1.94
C LEU A 583 -42.07 0.10 -3.11
N PRO A 584 -43.31 0.50 -3.48
CA PRO A 584 -43.94 -0.06 -4.67
C PRO A 584 -43.02 0.14 -5.88
N PRO A 585 -42.99 -0.82 -6.82
CA PRO A 585 -42.18 -0.70 -8.03
C PRO A 585 -42.53 0.62 -8.72
N SER A 586 -41.50 1.34 -9.18
CA SER A 586 -41.71 2.58 -9.94
C SER A 586 -42.56 2.25 -11.19
N PRO A 587 -43.58 3.06 -11.51
CA PRO A 587 -44.51 2.80 -12.62
C PRO A 587 -43.84 2.79 -13.99
#